data_AF-A0A2H9RQ53-F1
#
_entry.id   AF-A0A2H9RQ53-F1
#
_cell.length_a   1.000
_cell.length_b   1.000
_cell.length_c   1.000
_cell.angle_alpha   90.00
_cell.angle_beta   90.00
_cell.angle_gamma   90.00
#
_symmetry.space_group_name_H-M   'P 1'
#
loop_
_entity.id
_entity.type
_entity.pdbx_description
1 polymer ?
#
loop_
_entity_poly.entity_id
_entity_poly.type
_entity_poly.pdbx_seq_one_letter_code
_entity_poly.pdbx_strand_id
1 'polypeptide(L)'
;MDRGRPSVKDQQKIKSTILKYYERDISAKVTARECRVQYKTVWKYYKTWDSEIIDEKNFLARIKNTKERAIEAFDRDIITLDKDKRKIEFLIEKSLQKGSVWEFEKLMKIKLKIMNQRTKIVSTKINLVGTPTADVLINNEEILA
;
A
#
# COMPACT_ATOMS: atom_id res chain seq x y z
N MET A 1 10.05 27.21 -8.62
CA MET A 1 10.03 26.92 -7.17
C MET A 1 11.00 27.87 -6.53
N ASP A 2 10.53 28.75 -5.64
CA ASP A 2 11.37 29.72 -4.95
C ASP A 2 12.49 29.02 -4.18
N ARG A 3 13.72 29.49 -4.38
CA ARG A 3 14.95 28.96 -3.76
C ARG A 3 15.16 29.53 -2.35
N GLY A 4 14.10 29.52 -1.54
CA GLY A 4 14.10 30.04 -0.17
C GLY A 4 13.74 28.98 0.87
N ARG A 5 14.16 29.17 2.12
CA ARG A 5 13.70 28.35 3.26
C ARG A 5 12.18 28.54 3.38
N PRO A 6 11.36 27.47 3.38
CA PRO A 6 9.91 27.59 3.50
C PRO A 6 9.52 28.32 4.79
N SER A 7 8.43 29.08 4.76
CA SER A 7 7.93 29.78 5.96
C SER A 7 7.58 28.78 7.07
N VAL A 8 7.50 29.24 8.33
CA VAL A 8 7.14 28.37 9.46
C VAL A 8 5.76 27.71 9.26
N LYS A 9 4.81 28.45 8.67
CA LYS A 9 3.48 27.94 8.32
C LYS A 9 3.55 26.84 7.24
N ASP A 10 4.38 27.04 6.23
CA ASP A 10 4.58 26.04 5.17
C ASP A 10 5.27 24.78 5.70
N GLN A 11 6.23 24.94 6.61
CA GLN A 11 6.89 23.81 7.27
C GLN A 11 5.90 22.98 8.09
N GLN A 12 4.97 23.60 8.81
CA GLN A 12 3.90 22.89 9.53
C GLN A 12 2.96 22.15 8.57
N LYS A 13 2.58 22.77 7.45
CA LYS A 13 1.74 22.14 6.42
C LYS A 13 2.44 20.95 5.76
N ILE A 14 3.73 21.07 5.49
CA ILE A 14 4.56 19.98 4.98
C ILE A 14 4.64 18.84 6.00
N LYS A 15 4.92 19.15 7.28
CA LYS A 15 4.98 18.15 8.36
C LYS A 15 3.65 17.40 8.50
N SER A 16 2.52 18.10 8.54
CA SER A 16 1.19 17.47 8.67
C SER A 16 0.82 16.62 7.46
N THR A 17 1.22 17.04 6.26
CA THR A 17 1.00 16.24 5.05
C THR A 17 1.83 14.96 5.09
N ILE A 18 3.12 15.07 5.43
CA ILE A 18 4.03 13.92 5.54
C ILE A 18 3.56 12.94 6.62
N LEU A 19 3.01 13.44 7.73
CA LEU A 19 2.51 12.61 8.84
C LEU A 19 1.41 11.65 8.36
N LYS A 20 0.48 12.11 7.52
CA LYS A 20 -0.58 11.24 6.96
C LYS A 20 -0.04 10.06 6.17
N TYR A 21 1.11 10.22 5.52
CA TYR A 21 1.76 9.13 4.79
C TYR A 21 2.53 8.21 5.72
N TYR A 22 3.18 8.78 6.75
CA TYR A 22 3.87 8.02 7.78
C TYR A 22 2.91 7.10 8.54
N GLU A 23 1.76 7.64 8.95
CA GLU A 23 0.69 6.89 9.60
C GLU A 23 0.11 5.79 8.72
N ARG A 24 0.34 5.81 7.41
CA ARG A 24 -0.06 4.76 6.45
C ARG A 24 1.08 3.82 6.07
N ASP A 25 2.22 3.93 6.77
CA ASP A 25 3.48 3.24 6.48
C ASP A 25 3.92 3.33 5.02
N ILE A 26 3.63 4.46 4.36
CA ILE A 26 4.13 4.74 3.03
C ILE A 26 5.59 5.13 3.14
N SER A 27 6.46 4.51 2.32
CA SER A 27 7.90 4.78 2.40
C SER A 27 8.24 6.26 2.20
N ALA A 28 9.27 6.73 2.90
CA ALA A 28 9.76 8.11 2.77
C ALA A 28 10.10 8.50 1.31
N LYS A 29 10.52 7.53 0.48
CA LYS A 29 10.80 7.76 -0.96
C LYS A 29 9.53 8.09 -1.74
N VAL A 30 8.47 7.31 -1.52
CA VAL A 30 7.16 7.55 -2.17
C VAL A 30 6.58 8.86 -1.66
N THR A 31 6.56 9.07 -0.35
CA THR A 31 6.05 10.31 0.28
C THR A 31 6.77 11.56 -0.24
N ALA A 32 8.09 11.52 -0.42
CA ALA A 32 8.87 12.62 -1.00
C ALA A 32 8.40 12.98 -2.42
N ARG A 33 8.14 11.97 -3.25
CA ARG A 33 7.64 12.15 -4.61
C ARG A 33 6.22 12.75 -4.62
N GLU A 34 5.30 12.18 -3.84
CA GLU A 34 3.90 12.62 -3.80
C GLU A 34 3.75 14.02 -3.20
N CYS A 35 4.51 14.32 -2.14
CA CYS A 35 4.46 15.63 -1.49
C CYS A 35 5.32 16.69 -2.21
N ARG A 36 6.12 16.31 -3.21
CA ARG A 36 7.13 17.16 -3.87
C ARG A 36 8.09 17.82 -2.88
N VAL A 37 8.52 17.05 -1.89
CA VAL A 37 9.45 17.48 -0.82
C VAL A 37 10.76 16.70 -0.95
N GLN A 38 11.89 17.31 -0.59
CA GLN A 38 13.18 16.63 -0.58
C GLN A 38 13.14 15.38 0.31
N TYR A 39 13.62 14.25 -0.22
CA TYR A 39 13.67 12.97 0.50
C TYR A 39 14.33 13.08 1.89
N LYS A 40 15.44 13.81 2.01
CA LYS A 40 16.15 14.00 3.29
C LYS A 40 15.26 14.63 4.37
N THR A 41 14.35 15.53 3.98
CA THR A 41 13.39 16.17 4.91
C THR A 41 12.35 15.17 5.39
N VAL A 42 11.80 14.37 4.48
CA VAL A 42 10.83 13.31 4.83
C VAL A 42 11.49 12.27 5.74
N TRP A 43 12.69 11.82 5.39
CA TRP A 43 13.46 10.87 6.19
C TRP A 43 13.76 11.40 7.60
N LYS A 44 14.12 12.68 7.71
CA LYS A 44 14.34 13.32 9.02
C LYS A 44 13.09 13.25 9.89
N TYR A 45 11.91 13.59 9.36
CA TYR A 45 10.66 13.50 10.12
C TYR A 45 10.32 12.07 10.52
N TYR A 46 10.46 11.11 9.61
CA TYR A 46 10.20 9.70 9.90
C TYR A 46 11.10 9.21 11.02
N LYS A 47 12.41 9.51 10.94
CA LYS A 47 13.37 9.15 11.99
C LYS A 47 13.01 9.77 13.34
N THR A 48 12.58 11.03 13.36
CA THR A 48 12.14 11.70 14.59
C THR A 48 10.93 10.98 15.19
N TRP A 49 9.90 10.67 14.40
CA TRP A 49 8.73 9.95 14.89
C TRP A 49 9.05 8.52 15.31
N ASP A 50 9.91 7.82 14.56
CA ASP A 50 10.38 6.48 14.94
C ASP A 50 11.14 6.54 16.28
N SER A 51 11.95 7.57 16.50
CA SER A 51 12.65 7.78 17.77
C SER A 51 11.75 8.29 18.91
N GLU A 52 10.52 8.70 18.65
CA GLU A 52 9.53 9.00 19.70
C GLU A 52 8.81 7.70 20.15
N ILE A 53 8.94 6.61 19.39
CA ILE A 53 8.32 5.29 19.64
C ILE A 53 9.33 4.35 20.34
N ILE A 54 9.98 4.80 21.42
CA ILE A 54 11.07 4.05 22.10
C ILE A 54 10.57 2.82 22.89
N ASP A 55 9.26 2.67 23.12
CA ASP A 55 8.73 1.48 23.80
C ASP A 55 8.62 0.29 22.83
N GLU A 56 9.33 -0.79 23.14
CA GLU A 56 9.35 -2.05 22.40
C GLU A 56 7.93 -2.62 22.21
N LYS A 57 7.03 -2.43 23.19
CA LYS A 57 5.61 -2.80 23.05
C LYS A 57 4.90 -1.99 21.96
N ASN A 58 5.19 -0.70 21.85
CA ASN A 58 4.61 0.17 20.82
C ASN A 58 5.16 -0.15 19.42
N PHE A 59 6.42 -0.57 19.34
CA PHE A 59 7.03 -1.02 18.09
C PHE A 59 6.40 -2.32 17.56
N LEU A 60 6.26 -3.35 18.41
CA LEU A 60 5.60 -4.62 18.04
C LEU A 60 4.14 -4.40 17.65
N ALA A 61 3.41 -3.59 18.44
CA ALA A 61 2.03 -3.22 18.13
C ALA A 61 1.92 -2.50 16.77
N ARG A 62 2.87 -1.61 16.46
CA ARG A 62 2.90 -0.93 15.16
C ARG A 62 3.13 -1.91 14.02
N ILE A 63 4.11 -2.82 14.12
CA ILE A 63 4.35 -3.84 13.08
C ILE A 63 3.09 -4.68 12.83
N LYS A 64 2.43 -5.13 13.89
CA LYS A 64 1.18 -5.87 13.80
C LYS A 64 0.09 -5.07 13.08
N ASN A 65 -0.12 -3.83 13.50
CA ASN A 65 -1.09 -2.92 12.89
C ASN A 65 -0.75 -2.60 11.42
N THR A 66 0.52 -2.49 11.06
CA THR A 66 0.96 -2.29 9.67
C THR A 66 0.63 -3.51 8.83
N LYS A 67 0.92 -4.71 9.34
CA LYS A 67 0.59 -5.98 8.68
C LYS A 67 -0.92 -6.10 8.47
N GLU A 68 -1.72 -5.87 9.50
CA GLU A 68 -3.18 -5.92 9.43
C GLU A 68 -3.74 -4.93 8.40
N ARG A 69 -3.28 -3.66 8.42
CA ARG A 69 -3.71 -2.65 7.45
C ARG A 69 -3.31 -2.98 6.01
N ALA A 70 -2.14 -3.57 5.80
CA ALA A 70 -1.72 -4.03 4.48
C ALA A 70 -2.60 -5.20 3.98
N ILE A 71 -2.97 -6.13 4.87
CA ILE A 71 -3.91 -7.22 4.56
C ILE A 71 -5.28 -6.65 4.17
N GLU A 72 -5.82 -5.70 4.93
CA GLU A 72 -7.09 -5.03 4.61
C GLU A 72 -7.03 -4.28 3.27
N ALA A 73 -5.89 -3.64 2.96
CA ALA A 73 -5.69 -2.97 1.69
C ALA A 73 -5.75 -3.97 0.53
N PHE A 74 -5.07 -5.12 0.66
CA PHE A 74 -5.18 -6.19 -0.33
C PHE A 74 -6.61 -6.70 -0.48
N ASP A 75 -7.37 -6.83 0.61
CA ASP A 75 -8.79 -7.23 0.53
C ASP A 75 -9.66 -6.23 -0.24
N ARG A 76 -9.47 -4.93 0.01
CA ARG A 76 -10.14 -3.87 -0.76
C ARG A 76 -9.77 -3.92 -2.24
N ASP A 77 -8.50 -4.15 -2.56
CA ASP A 77 -8.04 -4.24 -3.95
C ASP A 77 -8.61 -5.48 -4.65
N ILE A 78 -8.68 -6.63 -3.98
CA ILE A 78 -9.29 -7.87 -4.51
C ILE A 78 -10.77 -7.64 -4.83
N ILE A 79 -11.52 -7.03 -3.90
CA ILE A 79 -12.95 -6.71 -4.11
C ILE A 79 -13.11 -5.77 -5.30
N THR A 80 -12.24 -4.78 -5.44
CA THR A 80 -12.28 -3.81 -6.54
C THR A 80 -12.02 -4.49 -7.88
N LEU A 81 -10.99 -5.33 -7.97
CA LEU A 81 -10.68 -6.12 -9.17
C LEU A 81 -11.83 -7.08 -9.53
N ASP A 82 -12.51 -7.68 -8.55
CA ASP A 82 -13.66 -8.55 -8.80
C ASP A 82 -14.86 -7.76 -9.36
N LYS A 83 -15.09 -6.53 -8.88
CA LYS A 83 -16.11 -5.63 -9.44
C LYS A 83 -15.77 -5.24 -10.89
N ASP A 84 -14.51 -4.92 -11.17
CA ASP A 84 -14.08 -4.54 -12.52
C ASP A 84 -14.11 -5.73 -13.48
N LYS A 85 -13.78 -6.93 -13.01
CA LYS A 85 -13.94 -8.17 -13.78
C LYS A 85 -15.39 -8.35 -14.22
N ARG A 86 -16.37 -8.20 -13.32
CA ARG A 86 -17.81 -8.32 -13.64
C ARG A 86 -18.26 -7.30 -14.68
N LYS A 87 -17.79 -6.04 -14.56
CA LYS A 87 -18.08 -5.00 -15.57
C LYS A 87 -17.52 -5.38 -16.94
N ILE A 88 -16.29 -5.90 -17.00
CA ILE A 88 -15.68 -6.34 -18.26
C ILE A 88 -16.42 -7.54 -18.84
N GLU A 89 -16.83 -8.51 -18.02
CA GLU A 89 -17.63 -9.66 -18.45
C GLU A 89 -18.95 -9.22 -19.11
N PHE A 90 -19.66 -8.27 -18.49
CA PHE A 90 -20.86 -7.67 -19.08
C PHE A 90 -20.59 -6.96 -20.41
N LEU A 91 -19.45 -6.26 -20.54
CA LEU A 91 -19.07 -5.62 -21.81
C LEU A 91 -18.71 -6.65 -22.89
N ILE A 92 -18.09 -7.77 -22.50
CA ILE A 92 -17.77 -8.87 -23.42
C ILE A 92 -19.07 -9.45 -24.00
N GLU A 93 -20.06 -9.75 -23.17
CA GLU A 93 -21.37 -10.24 -23.62
C GLU A 93 -22.04 -9.28 -24.61
N LYS A 94 -22.01 -7.97 -24.32
CA LYS A 94 -22.52 -6.94 -25.24
C LYS A 94 -21.75 -6.86 -26.56
N SER A 95 -20.42 -7.04 -26.53
CA SER A 95 -19.61 -7.02 -27.76
C SER A 95 -19.94 -8.19 -28.68
N LEU A 96 -20.22 -9.37 -28.11
CA LEU A 96 -20.67 -10.55 -28.85
C LEU A 96 -22.03 -10.32 -29.50
N GLN A 97 -22.99 -9.71 -28.79
CA GLN A 97 -24.31 -9.37 -29.34
C GLN A 97 -24.23 -8.39 -30.52
N LYS A 98 -23.25 -7.49 -30.50
CA LYS A 98 -22.98 -6.54 -31.60
C LYS A 98 -22.18 -7.14 -32.75
N GLY A 99 -21.65 -8.36 -32.61
CA GLY A 99 -20.76 -8.98 -33.59
C GLY A 99 -19.38 -8.33 -33.70
N SER A 100 -18.96 -7.53 -32.72
CA SER A 100 -17.68 -6.80 -32.78
C SER A 100 -16.52 -7.64 -32.26
N VAL A 101 -15.87 -8.39 -33.15
CA VAL A 101 -14.72 -9.26 -32.82
C VAL A 101 -13.56 -8.46 -32.22
N TRP A 102 -13.28 -7.26 -32.74
CA TRP A 102 -12.19 -6.42 -32.24
C TRP A 102 -12.43 -5.95 -30.80
N GLU A 103 -13.66 -5.52 -30.46
CA GLU A 103 -14.00 -5.13 -29.09
C GLU A 103 -13.90 -6.33 -28.14
N PHE A 104 -14.39 -7.49 -28.58
CA PHE A 104 -14.30 -8.74 -27.83
C PHE A 104 -12.85 -9.09 -27.47
N GLU A 105 -11.94 -9.11 -28.45
CA GLU A 105 -10.53 -9.43 -28.20
C GLU A 105 -9.86 -8.44 -27.24
N LYS A 106 -10.15 -7.15 -27.39
CA LYS A 106 -9.62 -6.09 -26.52
C LYS A 106 -10.09 -6.28 -25.07
N LEU A 107 -11.38 -6.54 -24.87
CA LEU A 107 -11.97 -6.76 -23.55
C LEU A 107 -11.46 -8.05 -22.91
N MET A 108 -11.27 -9.12 -23.69
CA MET A 108 -10.65 -10.37 -23.24
C MET A 108 -9.21 -10.14 -22.73
N LYS A 109 -8.40 -9.35 -23.45
CA LYS A 109 -7.05 -8.98 -22.98
C LYS A 109 -7.10 -8.22 -21.66
N ILE A 110 -8.07 -7.32 -21.47
CA ILE A 110 -8.26 -6.59 -20.21
C ILE A 110 -8.67 -7.55 -19.08
N LYS A 111 -9.62 -8.46 -19.34
CA LYS A 111 -10.03 -9.50 -18.38
C LYS A 111 -8.84 -10.33 -17.91
N LEU A 112 -8.00 -10.79 -18.82
CA LEU A 112 -6.78 -11.55 -18.50
C LEU A 112 -5.80 -10.73 -17.65
N LYS A 113 -5.62 -9.43 -17.93
CA LYS A 113 -4.79 -8.54 -17.11
C LYS A 113 -5.33 -8.39 -15.69
N ILE A 114 -6.64 -8.20 -15.52
CA ILE A 114 -7.29 -8.12 -14.21
C ILE A 114 -7.08 -9.42 -13.44
N MET A 115 -7.30 -10.56 -14.08
CA MET A 115 -7.08 -11.88 -13.46
C MET A 115 -5.63 -12.07 -13.02
N ASN A 116 -4.66 -11.73 -13.87
CA ASN A 116 -3.24 -11.81 -13.53
C ASN A 116 -2.85 -10.90 -12.36
N GLN A 117 -3.37 -9.67 -12.31
CA GLN A 117 -3.14 -8.75 -11.20
C GLN A 117 -3.75 -9.28 -9.91
N ARG A 118 -4.97 -9.82 -9.97
CA ARG A 118 -5.64 -10.43 -8.81
C ARG A 118 -4.83 -11.60 -8.26
N THR A 119 -4.35 -12.51 -9.12
CA THR A 119 -3.51 -13.63 -8.69
C THR A 119 -2.24 -13.16 -7.98
N LYS A 120 -1.58 -12.10 -8.49
CA LYS A 120 -0.40 -11.50 -7.85
C LYS A 120 -0.72 -10.93 -6.47
N ILE A 121 -1.83 -10.19 -6.34
CA ILE A 121 -2.27 -9.62 -5.06
C ILE A 121 -2.60 -10.72 -4.06
N VAL A 122 -3.38 -11.74 -4.47
CA VAL A 122 -3.74 -12.87 -3.61
C VAL A 122 -2.50 -13.64 -3.15
N SER A 123 -1.56 -13.93 -4.05
CA SER A 123 -0.30 -14.60 -3.68
C SER A 123 0.51 -13.76 -2.69
N THR A 124 0.61 -12.45 -2.92
CA THR A 124 1.31 -11.54 -2.01
C THR A 124 0.63 -11.47 -0.64
N LYS A 125 -0.71 -11.44 -0.61
CA LYS A 125 -1.50 -11.49 0.63
C LYS A 125 -1.24 -12.77 1.40
N ILE A 126 -1.27 -13.94 0.75
CA ILE A 126 -1.02 -15.23 1.39
C ILE A 126 0.37 -15.24 2.02
N ASN A 127 1.39 -14.77 1.30
CA ASN A 127 2.75 -14.67 1.82
C ASN A 127 2.83 -13.74 3.03
N LEU A 128 2.19 -12.58 2.97
CA LEU A 128 2.15 -11.64 4.08
C LEU A 128 1.46 -12.24 5.31
N VAL A 129 0.28 -12.85 5.13
CA VAL A 129 -0.48 -13.51 6.21
C VAL A 129 0.38 -14.60 6.87
N GLY A 130 1.02 -15.45 6.06
CA GLY A 130 1.86 -16.55 6.52
C GLY A 130 3.20 -16.14 7.13
N THR A 131 3.64 -14.88 6.98
CA THR A 131 4.89 -14.40 7.58
C THR A 131 4.68 -14.20 9.10
N PRO A 132 5.43 -14.87 9.99
CA PRO A 132 5.31 -14.67 11.43
C PRO A 132 5.54 -13.20 11.81
N THR A 133 4.80 -12.70 12.80
CA THR A 133 5.06 -11.38 13.38
C THR A 133 6.21 -11.46 14.37
N ALA A 134 6.87 -10.32 14.64
CA ALA A 134 8.09 -10.27 15.43
C ALA A 134 7.92 -10.80 16.87
N ASP A 135 6.74 -10.64 17.46
CA ASP A 135 6.37 -11.20 18.77
C ASP A 135 6.36 -12.73 18.79
N VAL A 136 5.89 -13.37 17.71
CA VAL A 136 5.90 -14.84 17.58
C VAL A 136 7.33 -15.38 17.42
N LEU A 137 8.20 -14.63 16.74
CA LEU A 137 9.60 -15.01 16.59
C LEU A 137 10.38 -14.90 17.90
N ILE A 138 10.19 -13.82 18.66
CA ILE A 138 10.85 -13.61 19.95
C ILE A 138 10.46 -14.71 20.95
N ASN A 139 9.16 -15.03 21.07
CA ASN A 139 8.72 -16.10 21.96
C ASN A 139 9.30 -17.48 21.58
N ASN A 140 9.53 -17.75 20.30
CA ASN A 140 10.12 -19.02 19.86
C ASN A 140 11.62 -19.10 20.16
N GLU A 141 12.34 -17.98 20.13
CA GLU A 141 13.76 -17.93 20.52
C GLU A 141 13.94 -18.12 22.03
N GLU A 142 13.05 -17.55 22.86
CA GLU A 142 13.06 -17.75 24.32
C GLU A 142 12.73 -19.19 24.75
N ILE A 143 11.93 -19.93 23.97
CA ILE A 143 11.60 -21.34 24.25
C ILE A 143 12.74 -22.30 23.86
N LEU A 144 13.62 -21.88 22.95
CA LEU A 144 14.73 -22.69 22.42
C LEU A 144 16.09 -22.38 23.06
N ALA A 145 16.15 -21.41 23.97
CA ALA A 145 17.34 -21.04 24.76
C ALA A 145 17.31 -21.69 26.15
#